data_AF-A0ABD5R984-F1
#
_entry.id   AF-A0ABD5R984-F1
#
_cell.length_a   1.000
_cell.length_b   1.000
_cell.length_c   1.000
_cell.angle_alpha   90.00
_cell.angle_beta   90.00
_cell.angle_gamma   90.00
#
_symmetry.space_group_name_H-M   'P 1'
#
loop_
_entity.id
_entity.type
_entity.pdbx_description
1 polymer ?
#
loop_
_entity_poly.entity_id
_entity_poly.type
_entity_poly.pdbx_seq_one_letter_code
_entity_poly.pdbx_strand_id
1 'polypeptide(L)'
;MPSSQQTDASTASWVPRLRDGRLLAVAWLCAVLELGLRALLSWLVSPVLFVVTPPVVAVAGLAVLARSRSNTDEPDTLPRLLASVAGLTVGGHAVALLVGSGLFLLVDTPIRVGLYALDYGDLLTPVVVALSPLVGVGIGTVLAWVVPARAVLARLGGRSGVESCRTALRTLLTDPRGVGRLAGVHLLGVVGLVGAVVAGGWLGSLVESRNALPVFLGVAVAGVLAVTALFVGLAVAHRTGRDVPASSPVPAGRLRVVGVVLLLVVAAVAGAGAVRVTDTRPTDTAAAPLPDDPQGAYHTALVNTERADHRYRVAVDPDSDEPFVFVRWIDRTDRQYRAEPRRRATGTPMYADSGTESPPLRGFDLFSLGGRTVGPDDRTVRASPGYARWSAEYSLLSDGGFSPPSPDATGWQVTARTDETLVLELTDPTAVLDAAYARDSPPVTNVTESRITVRIDRERRVVERAEYRFAGEIVDETDDETLSFDAHVVHEFETGIDVERPPAVGARSAGEWLWTLFAY
;
A
#
# COMPACT_ATOMS: atom_id res chain seq x y z
N MET A 1 36.43 68.98 20.17
CA MET A 1 35.18 68.65 19.47
C MET A 1 35.54 68.02 18.13
N PRO A 2 35.43 66.69 17.96
CA PRO A 2 35.60 66.05 16.66
C PRO A 2 34.23 65.91 15.98
N SER A 3 34.11 66.46 14.76
CA SER A 3 32.94 66.30 13.90
C SER A 3 33.00 64.95 13.18
N SER A 4 32.22 63.99 13.67
CA SER A 4 31.83 62.79 12.94
C SER A 4 30.87 63.16 11.82
N GLN A 5 31.33 63.14 10.56
CA GLN A 5 30.41 63.00 9.42
C GLN A 5 30.35 61.54 9.03
N GLN A 6 29.25 60.97 9.49
CA GLN A 6 28.68 59.66 9.25
C GLN A 6 28.55 59.45 7.73
N THR A 7 29.32 58.52 7.19
CA THR A 7 29.05 57.93 5.88
C THR A 7 27.71 57.22 5.95
N ASP A 8 26.69 57.81 5.33
CA ASP A 8 25.46 57.13 4.94
C ASP A 8 25.81 56.02 3.94
N ALA A 9 26.24 54.88 4.49
CA ALA A 9 26.18 53.62 3.79
C ALA A 9 24.69 53.29 3.65
N SER A 10 24.15 53.70 2.50
CA SER A 10 22.86 53.28 1.99
C SER A 10 22.67 51.79 2.27
N THR A 11 21.88 51.50 3.30
CA THR A 11 21.14 50.26 3.44
C THR A 11 20.16 50.23 2.27
N ALA A 12 20.70 49.90 1.09
CA ALA A 12 19.94 49.52 -0.08
C ALA A 12 19.14 48.29 0.35
N SER A 13 17.92 48.56 0.80
CA SER A 13 16.92 47.58 1.12
C SER A 13 16.65 46.83 -0.19
N TRP A 14 17.23 45.64 -0.32
CA TRP A 14 17.02 44.68 -1.42
C TRP A 14 15.56 44.17 -1.50
N VAL A 15 14.60 44.89 -0.92
CA VAL A 15 13.25 44.47 -0.57
C VAL A 15 12.22 44.52 -1.72
N PRO A 16 12.41 45.17 -2.90
CA PRO A 16 11.41 45.04 -3.97
C PRO A 16 11.88 44.12 -5.10
N ARG A 17 12.05 42.80 -4.88
CA ARG A 17 12.31 41.84 -5.99
C ARG A 17 11.55 40.51 -5.90
N LEU A 18 10.37 40.53 -5.29
CA LEU A 18 9.32 39.50 -5.50
C LEU A 18 8.13 40.04 -6.32
N ARG A 19 8.28 41.23 -6.93
CA ARG A 19 7.33 41.77 -7.93
C ARG A 19 7.59 41.27 -9.35
N ASP A 20 8.68 40.54 -9.60
CA ASP A 20 8.94 39.96 -10.91
C ASP A 20 8.04 38.74 -11.10
N GLY A 21 6.84 38.94 -11.65
CA GLY A 21 5.95 37.83 -12.07
C GLY A 21 6.67 36.81 -12.96
N ARG A 22 7.76 37.20 -13.62
CA ARG A 22 8.66 36.33 -14.39
C ARG A 22 9.35 35.26 -13.54
N LEU A 23 9.76 35.54 -12.31
CA LEU A 23 10.36 34.54 -11.41
C LEU A 23 9.34 33.48 -11.02
N LEU A 24 8.15 33.93 -10.64
CA LEU A 24 7.06 33.07 -10.25
C LEU A 24 6.64 32.20 -11.43
N ALA A 25 6.56 32.77 -12.64
CA ALA A 25 6.24 32.06 -13.86
C ALA A 25 7.29 30.99 -14.23
N VAL A 26 8.59 31.30 -14.15
CA VAL A 26 9.65 30.33 -14.43
C VAL A 26 9.68 29.22 -13.39
N ALA A 27 9.57 29.57 -12.10
CA ALA A 27 9.49 28.58 -11.03
C ALA A 27 8.28 27.66 -11.20
N TRP A 28 7.13 28.23 -11.53
CA TRP A 28 5.91 27.48 -11.84
C TRP A 28 6.10 26.55 -13.05
N LEU A 29 6.65 27.06 -14.16
CA LEU A 29 6.92 26.25 -15.35
C LEU A 29 7.83 25.06 -15.05
N CYS A 30 8.94 25.27 -14.34
CA CYS A 30 9.87 24.19 -14.01
C CYS A 30 9.20 23.12 -13.13
N ALA A 31 8.28 23.54 -12.28
CA ALA A 31 7.53 22.66 -11.41
C ALA A 31 6.45 21.86 -12.15
N VAL A 32 5.76 22.47 -13.11
CA VAL A 32 4.83 21.79 -14.02
C VAL A 32 5.57 20.76 -14.87
N LEU A 33 6.74 21.11 -15.40
CA LEU A 33 7.58 20.19 -16.19
C LEU A 33 8.06 19.01 -15.34
N GLU A 34 8.50 19.26 -14.10
CA GLU A 34 8.89 18.22 -13.16
C GLU A 34 7.71 17.26 -12.85
N LEU A 35 6.52 17.82 -12.60
CA LEU A 35 5.32 17.04 -12.34
C LEU A 35 4.94 16.20 -13.57
N GLY A 36 4.96 16.81 -14.76
CA GLY A 36 4.68 16.13 -16.02
C GLY A 36 5.65 14.98 -16.26
N LEU A 37 6.94 15.17 -16.00
CA LEU A 37 7.95 14.12 -16.10
C LEU A 37 7.66 12.96 -15.14
N ARG A 38 7.37 13.25 -13.86
CA ARG A 38 7.06 12.22 -12.86
C ARG A 38 5.77 11.48 -13.18
N ALA A 39 4.74 12.19 -13.61
CA ALA A 39 3.47 11.59 -14.01
C ALA A 39 3.65 10.70 -15.24
N LEU A 40 4.46 11.14 -16.22
CA LEU A 40 4.79 10.37 -17.40
C LEU A 40 5.58 9.09 -17.04
N LEU A 41 6.61 9.19 -16.19
CA LEU A 41 7.37 8.04 -15.71
C LEU A 41 6.51 7.07 -14.90
N SER A 42 5.63 7.62 -14.06
CA SER A 42 4.65 6.87 -13.27
C SER A 42 3.72 6.05 -14.16
N TRP A 43 3.19 6.69 -15.21
CA TRP A 43 2.26 6.08 -16.15
C TRP A 43 2.93 5.06 -17.10
N LEU A 44 4.12 5.37 -17.61
CA LEU A 44 4.81 4.51 -18.58
C LEU A 44 5.51 3.31 -17.95
N VAL A 45 5.95 3.42 -16.69
CA VAL A 45 6.84 2.42 -16.07
C VAL A 45 6.27 1.89 -14.76
N SER A 46 6.09 2.75 -13.76
CA SER A 46 5.55 2.35 -12.45
C SER A 46 5.17 3.56 -11.60
N PRO A 47 3.99 3.56 -10.94
CA PRO A 47 3.59 4.49 -9.87
C PRO A 47 4.69 4.85 -8.87
N VAL A 48 5.58 3.92 -8.54
CA VAL A 48 6.69 4.12 -7.60
C VAL A 48 7.63 5.24 -8.05
N LEU A 49 7.82 5.41 -9.37
CA LEU A 49 8.71 6.43 -9.92
C LEU A 49 8.21 7.85 -9.64
N PHE A 50 6.92 8.06 -9.40
CA PHE A 50 6.42 9.38 -9.01
C PHE A 50 7.06 9.87 -7.69
N VAL A 51 7.27 8.93 -6.76
CA VAL A 51 7.79 9.20 -5.43
C VAL A 51 9.32 9.17 -5.42
N VAL A 52 9.94 8.20 -6.11
CA VAL A 52 11.40 7.97 -6.07
C VAL A 52 12.19 8.90 -7.00
N THR A 53 11.54 9.51 -7.99
CA THR A 53 12.24 10.44 -8.91
C THR A 53 12.57 11.76 -8.19
N PRO A 54 13.84 12.19 -8.14
CA PRO A 54 14.24 13.45 -7.51
C PRO A 54 13.82 14.68 -8.34
N PRO A 55 13.61 15.87 -7.72
CA PRO A 55 13.07 17.07 -8.38
C PRO A 55 14.11 17.82 -9.24
N VAL A 56 14.68 17.14 -10.22
CA VAL A 56 15.85 17.62 -10.98
C VAL A 56 15.52 18.75 -11.94
N VAL A 57 14.36 18.74 -12.61
CA VAL A 57 13.95 19.79 -13.56
C VAL A 57 13.65 21.08 -12.82
N ALA A 58 12.88 20.97 -11.74
CA ALA A 58 12.55 22.09 -10.86
C ALA A 58 13.81 22.79 -10.34
N VAL A 59 14.77 21.99 -9.86
CA VAL A 59 15.98 22.52 -9.25
C VAL A 59 16.98 23.05 -10.29
N ALA A 60 17.13 22.39 -11.43
CA ALA A 60 17.99 22.87 -12.52
C ALA A 60 17.49 24.22 -13.07
N GLY A 61 16.17 24.37 -13.25
CA GLY A 61 15.57 25.64 -13.66
C GLY A 61 15.83 26.77 -12.67
N LEU A 62 15.73 26.49 -11.37
CA LEU A 62 16.09 27.44 -10.32
C LEU A 62 17.58 27.80 -10.32
N ALA A 63 18.47 26.86 -10.64
CA ALA A 63 19.90 27.11 -10.74
C ALA A 63 20.26 28.03 -11.91
N VAL A 64 19.66 27.81 -13.09
CA VAL A 64 19.79 28.68 -14.26
C VAL A 64 19.30 30.09 -13.95
N LEU A 65 18.18 30.21 -13.25
CA LEU A 65 17.59 31.48 -12.85
C LEU A 65 18.39 32.23 -11.78
N ALA A 66 19.00 31.50 -10.85
CA ALA A 66 19.91 32.08 -9.86
C ALA A 66 21.17 32.63 -10.54
N ARG A 67 21.73 31.90 -11.53
CA ARG A 67 22.93 32.33 -12.26
C ARG A 67 22.69 33.54 -13.14
N SER A 68 21.55 33.62 -13.84
CA SER A 68 21.23 34.77 -14.71
C SER A 68 21.09 36.10 -13.95
N ARG A 69 21.05 36.05 -12.62
CA ARG A 69 20.91 37.21 -11.73
C ARG A 69 22.16 37.53 -10.93
N SER A 70 23.15 36.64 -10.91
CA SER A 70 24.39 36.88 -10.17
C SER A 70 25.31 37.79 -11.00
N ASN A 71 25.49 39.04 -10.58
CA ASN A 71 26.49 39.98 -11.12
C ASN A 71 27.91 39.70 -10.60
N THR A 72 28.18 38.48 -10.12
CA THR A 72 29.44 38.13 -9.43
C THR A 72 30.47 37.52 -10.39
N ASP A 73 31.66 38.10 -10.42
CA ASP A 73 32.85 37.70 -11.21
C ASP A 73 33.59 36.44 -10.69
N GLU A 74 32.93 35.54 -9.95
CA GLU A 74 33.57 34.34 -9.34
C GLU A 74 32.89 33.01 -9.73
N PRO A 75 33.55 31.83 -9.57
CA PRO A 75 34.22 31.10 -10.66
C PRO A 75 33.54 29.76 -11.02
N ASP A 76 32.38 29.46 -10.45
CA ASP A 76 31.67 28.24 -10.80
C ASP A 76 31.02 28.42 -12.18
N THR A 77 31.62 27.77 -13.18
CA THR A 77 30.99 27.55 -14.47
C THR A 77 29.60 26.94 -14.23
N LEU A 78 28.57 27.37 -14.97
CA LEU A 78 27.20 26.84 -14.87
C LEU A 78 27.13 25.30 -14.76
N PRO A 79 27.95 24.50 -15.48
CA PRO A 79 28.03 23.05 -15.30
C PRO A 79 28.36 22.59 -13.87
N ARG A 80 29.30 23.23 -13.17
CA ARG A 80 29.68 22.88 -11.80
C ARG A 80 28.58 23.19 -10.80
N LEU A 81 27.88 24.31 -10.99
CA LEU A 81 26.72 24.66 -10.18
C LEU A 81 25.59 23.64 -10.37
N LEU A 82 25.27 23.32 -11.64
CA LEU A 82 24.25 22.32 -11.96
C LEU A 82 24.59 20.94 -11.41
N ALA A 83 25.84 20.49 -11.55
CA ALA A 83 26.29 19.20 -11.00
C ALA A 83 26.21 19.17 -9.46
N SER A 84 26.67 20.23 -8.80
CA SER A 84 26.60 20.34 -7.33
C SER A 84 25.17 20.34 -6.82
N VAL A 85 24.30 21.10 -7.46
CA VAL A 85 22.89 21.22 -7.08
C VAL A 85 22.13 19.93 -7.40
N ALA A 86 22.40 19.28 -8.54
CA ALA A 86 21.85 17.96 -8.85
C ALA A 86 22.28 16.91 -7.82
N GLY A 87 23.55 16.88 -7.43
CA GLY A 87 24.05 15.98 -6.38
C GLY A 87 23.35 16.21 -5.03
N LEU A 88 23.18 17.47 -4.61
CA LEU A 88 22.43 17.81 -3.40
C LEU A 88 20.95 17.40 -3.49
N THR A 89 20.34 17.55 -4.65
CA THR A 89 18.94 17.16 -4.89
C THR A 89 18.75 15.64 -4.86
N VAL A 90 19.62 14.88 -5.52
CA VAL A 90 19.55 13.41 -5.54
C VAL A 90 19.84 12.85 -4.15
N GLY A 91 20.94 13.26 -3.51
CA GLY A 91 21.29 12.80 -2.17
C GLY A 91 20.27 13.25 -1.11
N GLY A 92 19.80 14.49 -1.20
CA GLY A 92 18.76 15.01 -0.31
C GLY A 92 17.42 14.30 -0.49
N HIS A 93 17.05 13.94 -1.72
CA HIS A 93 15.85 13.16 -1.97
C HIS A 93 15.95 11.73 -1.42
N ALA A 94 17.10 11.07 -1.57
CA ALA A 94 17.33 9.75 -0.98
C ALA A 94 17.17 9.77 0.54
N VAL A 95 17.74 10.79 1.21
CA VAL A 95 17.55 11.00 2.66
C VAL A 95 16.06 11.26 2.98
N ALA A 96 15.39 12.08 2.18
CA ALA A 96 13.97 12.36 2.38
C ALA A 96 13.09 11.11 2.21
N LEU A 97 13.39 10.22 1.26
CA LEU A 97 12.72 8.94 1.07
C LEU A 97 12.91 8.00 2.26
N LEU A 98 14.14 7.92 2.79
CA LEU A 98 14.42 7.12 3.99
C LEU A 98 13.65 7.63 5.21
N VAL A 99 13.66 8.95 5.43
CA VAL A 99 12.90 9.58 6.52
C VAL A 99 11.39 9.38 6.31
N GLY A 100 10.90 9.57 5.08
CA GLY A 100 9.50 9.39 4.74
C GLY A 100 9.02 7.95 4.95
N SER A 101 9.86 6.98 4.58
CA SER A 101 9.61 5.56 4.85
C SER A 101 9.58 5.26 6.34
N GLY A 102 10.54 5.78 7.11
CA GLY A 102 10.53 5.64 8.57
C GLY A 102 9.28 6.23 9.21
N LEU A 103 8.87 7.44 8.81
CA LEU A 103 7.64 8.07 9.30
C LEU A 103 6.39 7.28 8.95
N PHE A 104 6.31 6.74 7.73
CA PHE A 104 5.22 5.84 7.34
C PHE A 104 5.17 4.63 8.27
N LEU A 105 6.28 3.91 8.45
CA LEU A 105 6.34 2.73 9.31
C LEU A 105 5.93 3.05 10.75
N LEU A 106 6.37 4.18 11.31
CA LEU A 106 6.04 4.58 12.68
C LEU A 106 4.55 4.89 12.89
N VAL A 107 3.85 5.37 11.84
CA VAL A 107 2.43 5.74 11.92
C VAL A 107 1.53 4.60 11.50
N ASP A 108 1.84 3.96 10.38
CA ASP A 108 1.00 2.93 9.76
C ASP A 108 1.03 1.63 10.57
N THR A 109 2.16 1.27 11.18
CA THR A 109 2.24 0.04 12.02
C THR A 109 1.27 0.06 13.20
N PRO A 110 1.26 1.08 14.10
CA PRO A 110 0.29 1.10 15.19
C PRO A 110 -1.15 1.25 14.72
N ILE A 111 -1.41 1.94 13.60
CA ILE A 111 -2.76 2.00 13.01
C ILE A 111 -3.23 0.60 12.62
N ARG A 112 -2.43 -0.16 11.90
CA ARG A 112 -2.78 -1.52 11.48
C ARG A 112 -2.95 -2.46 12.66
N VAL A 113 -2.06 -2.39 13.65
CA VAL A 113 -2.21 -3.14 14.91
C VAL A 113 -3.54 -2.79 15.59
N GLY A 114 -3.91 -1.51 15.64
CA GLY A 114 -5.20 -1.06 16.18
C GLY A 114 -6.39 -1.56 15.36
N LEU A 115 -6.31 -1.51 14.03
CA LEU A 115 -7.36 -2.03 13.15
C LEU A 115 -7.56 -3.54 13.35
N TYR A 116 -6.49 -4.33 13.42
CA TYR A 116 -6.58 -5.76 13.70
C TYR A 116 -7.13 -6.04 15.11
N ALA A 117 -6.66 -5.30 16.13
CA ALA A 117 -7.13 -5.47 17.50
C ALA A 117 -8.63 -5.12 17.68
N LEU A 118 -9.18 -4.30 16.79
CA LEU A 118 -10.58 -3.88 16.79
C LEU A 118 -11.44 -4.64 15.75
N ASP A 119 -10.91 -5.70 15.14
CA ASP A 119 -11.59 -6.50 14.10
C ASP A 119 -11.99 -5.68 12.85
N TYR A 120 -11.26 -4.60 12.57
CA TYR A 120 -11.37 -3.78 11.36
C TYR A 120 -10.28 -4.10 10.33
N GLY A 121 -9.73 -5.33 10.38
CA GLY A 121 -8.70 -5.81 9.45
C GLY A 121 -9.17 -5.79 7.99
N ASP A 122 -10.47 -5.97 7.75
CA ASP A 122 -11.07 -6.02 6.42
C ASP A 122 -11.01 -4.68 5.67
N LEU A 123 -10.78 -3.56 6.39
CA LEU A 123 -10.51 -2.27 5.77
C LEU A 123 -9.19 -2.25 5.00
N LEU A 124 -8.26 -3.17 5.31
CA LEU A 124 -6.97 -3.33 4.65
C LEU A 124 -7.10 -4.17 3.37
N THR A 125 -7.94 -3.70 2.45
CA THR A 125 -8.10 -4.31 1.13
C THR A 125 -6.76 -4.38 0.38
N PRO A 126 -6.61 -5.27 -0.62
CA PRO A 126 -5.38 -5.37 -1.41
C PRO A 126 -4.93 -4.03 -2.00
N VAL A 127 -5.88 -3.18 -2.38
CA VAL A 127 -5.65 -1.85 -2.93
C VAL A 127 -5.10 -0.90 -1.85
N VAL A 128 -5.67 -0.91 -0.64
CA VAL A 128 -5.17 -0.10 0.49
C VAL A 128 -3.75 -0.54 0.87
N VAL A 129 -3.51 -1.85 0.94
CA VAL A 129 -2.19 -2.42 1.25
C VAL A 129 -1.12 -1.98 0.25
N ALA A 130 -1.45 -1.92 -1.05
CA ALA A 130 -0.52 -1.50 -2.08
C ALA A 130 -0.37 0.03 -2.21
N LEU A 131 -1.44 0.81 -2.00
CA LEU A 131 -1.41 2.26 -2.19
C LEU A 131 -0.94 3.04 -0.95
N SER A 132 -1.25 2.58 0.27
CA SER A 132 -0.94 3.33 1.49
C SER A 132 0.56 3.62 1.65
N PRO A 133 1.50 2.71 1.29
CA PRO A 133 2.92 3.00 1.34
C PRO A 133 3.32 4.12 0.38
N LEU A 134 2.78 4.14 -0.85
CA LEU A 134 3.10 5.18 -1.83
C LEU A 134 2.66 6.57 -1.34
N VAL A 135 1.45 6.65 -0.80
CA VAL A 135 0.89 7.90 -0.27
C VAL A 135 1.65 8.33 0.99
N GLY A 136 1.83 7.42 1.94
CA GLY A 136 2.48 7.70 3.22
C GLY A 136 3.96 8.08 3.06
N VAL A 137 4.72 7.30 2.28
CA VAL A 137 6.12 7.62 1.95
C VAL A 137 6.19 8.93 1.19
N GLY A 138 5.27 9.19 0.25
CA GLY A 138 5.18 10.45 -0.48
C GLY A 138 5.00 11.66 0.46
N ILE A 139 4.02 11.61 1.36
CA ILE A 139 3.78 12.65 2.39
C ILE A 139 5.04 12.85 3.23
N GLY A 140 5.59 11.77 3.80
CA GLY A 140 6.77 11.83 4.64
C GLY A 140 7.99 12.39 3.91
N THR A 141 8.18 12.03 2.64
CA THR A 141 9.26 12.52 1.79
C THR A 141 9.14 14.01 1.52
N VAL A 142 7.92 14.49 1.24
CA VAL A 142 7.67 15.93 1.03
C VAL A 142 7.94 16.72 2.32
N LEU A 143 7.53 16.21 3.47
CA LEU A 143 7.83 16.83 4.76
C LEU A 143 9.33 16.84 5.07
N ALA A 144 10.03 15.75 4.79
CA ALA A 144 11.47 15.63 4.99
C ALA A 144 12.28 16.53 4.04
N TRP A 145 11.75 16.83 2.86
CA TRP A 145 12.38 17.68 1.84
C TRP A 145 12.66 19.11 2.31
N VAL A 146 12.05 19.56 3.41
CA VAL A 146 12.31 20.85 4.07
C VAL A 146 13.81 21.10 4.32
N VAL A 147 14.57 20.06 4.64
CA VAL A 147 16.01 20.16 4.94
C VAL A 147 16.86 20.16 3.67
N PRO A 148 16.73 19.19 2.75
CA PRO A 148 17.35 19.25 1.43
C PRO A 148 17.08 20.56 0.68
N ALA A 149 15.84 21.06 0.70
CA ALA A 149 15.48 22.32 0.04
C ALA A 149 16.31 23.49 0.57
N ARG A 150 16.55 23.56 1.89
CA ARG A 150 17.41 24.61 2.46
C ARG A 150 18.86 24.48 2.04
N ALA A 151 19.39 23.25 1.90
CA ALA A 151 20.75 23.05 1.41
C ALA A 151 20.87 23.50 -0.07
N VAL A 152 19.89 23.14 -0.91
CA VAL A 152 19.83 23.61 -2.30
C VAL A 152 19.76 25.13 -2.37
N LEU A 153 18.88 25.77 -1.60
CA LEU A 153 18.75 27.23 -1.57
C LEU A 153 20.03 27.92 -1.07
N ALA A 154 20.70 27.37 -0.05
CA ALA A 154 21.97 27.87 0.44
C ALA A 154 23.07 27.78 -0.63
N ARG A 155 23.07 26.70 -1.42
CA ARG A 155 24.00 26.52 -2.54
C ARG A 155 23.72 27.51 -3.66
N LEU A 156 22.46 27.73 -4.01
CA LEU A 156 22.04 28.75 -4.98
C LEU A 156 22.37 30.18 -4.52
N GLY A 157 22.45 30.42 -3.21
CA GLY A 157 22.90 31.66 -2.61
C GLY A 157 24.43 31.87 -2.59
N GLY A 158 25.20 30.98 -3.22
CA GLY A 158 26.66 31.13 -3.39
C GLY A 158 27.51 30.36 -2.37
N ARG A 159 26.92 29.58 -1.45
CA ARG A 159 27.71 28.78 -0.49
C ARG A 159 28.30 27.54 -1.15
N SER A 160 29.37 26.98 -0.57
CA SER A 160 29.89 25.67 -0.96
C SER A 160 28.89 24.56 -0.58
N GLY A 161 28.95 23.40 -1.25
CA GLY A 161 28.03 22.29 -0.98
C GLY A 161 28.03 21.82 0.49
N VAL A 162 29.21 21.73 1.10
CA VAL A 162 29.36 21.33 2.51
C VAL A 162 28.75 22.36 3.45
N GLU A 163 29.02 23.65 3.25
CA GLU A 163 28.48 24.70 4.11
C GLU A 163 26.98 24.85 3.96
N SER A 164 26.43 24.56 2.77
CA SER A 164 25.00 24.47 2.53
C SER A 164 24.32 23.37 3.35
N CYS A 165 24.86 22.15 3.35
CA CYS A 165 24.37 21.06 4.19
C CYS A 165 24.45 21.42 5.68
N ARG A 166 25.60 21.97 6.11
CA ARG A 166 25.82 22.39 7.50
C ARG A 166 24.83 23.45 7.94
N THR A 167 24.55 24.42 7.07
CA THR A 167 23.53 25.46 7.31
C THR A 167 22.16 24.83 7.49
N ALA A 168 21.73 23.98 6.54
CA ALA A 168 20.40 23.37 6.58
C ALA A 168 20.17 22.59 7.88
N LEU A 169 21.18 21.81 8.31
CA LEU A 169 21.14 21.07 9.57
C LEU A 169 21.13 22.00 10.79
N ARG A 170 21.91 23.09 10.77
CA ARG A 170 21.88 24.08 11.86
C ARG A 170 20.52 24.74 11.99
N THR A 171 19.85 25.06 10.88
CA THR A 171 18.53 25.69 10.89
C THR A 171 17.48 24.83 11.61
N LEU A 172 17.58 23.50 11.52
CA LEU A 172 16.73 22.59 12.31
C LEU A 172 16.87 22.81 13.82
N LEU A 173 18.08 23.11 14.28
CA LEU A 173 18.45 23.22 15.69
C LEU A 173 18.21 24.63 16.24
N THR A 174 18.38 25.65 15.39
CA THR A 174 18.31 27.05 15.79
C THR A 174 16.92 27.65 15.59
N ASP A 175 16.15 27.19 14.59
CA ASP A 175 14.79 27.67 14.30
C ASP A 175 13.80 26.53 14.00
N PRO A 176 13.49 25.68 15.00
CA PRO A 176 12.56 24.57 14.82
C PRO A 176 11.13 25.03 14.48
N ARG A 177 10.73 26.23 14.93
CA ARG A 177 9.39 26.79 14.65
C ARG A 177 9.26 27.25 13.20
N GLY A 178 10.29 27.85 12.61
CA GLY A 178 10.30 28.17 11.18
C GLY A 178 10.34 26.92 10.29
N VAL A 179 11.07 25.88 10.71
CA VAL A 179 11.04 24.57 10.05
C VAL A 179 9.65 23.94 10.13
N GLY A 180 9.04 23.92 11.32
CA GLY A 180 7.70 23.36 11.54
C GLY A 180 6.62 24.08 10.75
N ARG A 181 6.66 25.43 10.70
CA ARG A 181 5.73 26.21 9.85
C ARG A 181 5.86 25.85 8.37
N LEU A 182 7.08 25.69 7.89
CA LEU A 182 7.32 25.29 6.50
C LEU A 182 6.80 23.87 6.23
N ALA A 183 7.11 22.91 7.11
CA ALA A 183 6.55 21.57 7.05
C ALA A 183 5.00 21.58 7.07
N GLY A 184 4.38 22.44 7.89
CA GLY A 184 2.93 22.62 7.91
C GLY A 184 2.36 23.15 6.59
N VAL A 185 3.05 24.08 5.93
CA VAL A 185 2.65 24.55 4.59
C VAL A 185 2.78 23.43 3.54
N HIS A 186 3.84 22.63 3.60
CA HIS A 186 3.99 21.45 2.75
C HIS A 186 2.86 20.44 3.01
N LEU A 187 2.54 20.17 4.28
CA LEU A 187 1.47 19.27 4.67
C LEU A 187 0.12 19.74 4.13
N LEU A 188 -0.23 21.02 4.28
CA LEU A 188 -1.47 21.59 3.75
C LEU A 188 -1.55 21.44 2.23
N GLY A 189 -0.44 21.68 1.51
CA GLY A 189 -0.37 21.47 0.07
C GLY A 189 -0.61 20.01 -0.33
N VAL A 190 -0.03 19.07 0.41
CA VAL A 190 -0.19 17.63 0.15
C VAL A 190 -1.60 17.14 0.53
N VAL A 191 -2.17 17.59 1.64
CA VAL A 191 -3.56 17.28 2.02
C VAL A 191 -4.52 17.83 0.97
N GLY A 192 -4.30 19.06 0.50
CA GLY A 192 -5.08 19.64 -0.60
C GLY A 192 -4.97 18.83 -1.90
N LEU A 193 -3.77 18.32 -2.22
CA LEU A 193 -3.54 17.43 -3.36
C LEU A 193 -4.36 16.16 -3.25
N VAL A 194 -4.17 15.42 -2.15
CA VAL A 194 -4.82 14.13 -1.92
C VAL A 194 -6.34 14.31 -1.91
N GLY A 195 -6.85 15.34 -1.23
CA GLY A 195 -8.28 15.65 -1.22
C GLY A 195 -8.84 15.92 -2.61
N ALA A 196 -8.12 16.65 -3.46
CA ALA A 196 -8.55 16.92 -4.84
C ALA A 196 -8.46 15.69 -5.76
N VAL A 197 -7.46 14.82 -5.57
CA VAL A 197 -7.37 13.52 -6.27
C VAL A 197 -8.56 12.63 -5.90
N VAL A 198 -8.85 12.50 -4.60
CA VAL A 198 -9.99 11.71 -4.10
C VAL A 198 -11.31 12.27 -4.61
N ALA A 199 -11.51 13.60 -4.51
CA ALA A 199 -12.71 14.26 -5.03
C ALA A 199 -12.86 14.08 -6.55
N GLY A 200 -11.76 14.18 -7.31
CA GLY A 200 -11.75 13.95 -8.76
C GLY A 200 -12.04 12.51 -9.15
N GLY A 201 -11.53 11.53 -8.39
CA GLY A 201 -11.85 10.11 -8.56
C GLY A 201 -13.30 9.80 -8.24
N TRP A 202 -13.82 10.37 -7.15
CA TRP A 202 -15.23 10.24 -6.76
C TRP A 202 -16.16 10.86 -7.82
N LEU A 203 -15.88 12.08 -8.27
CA LEU A 203 -16.61 12.71 -9.39
C LEU A 203 -16.50 11.90 -10.69
N GLY A 204 -15.34 11.30 -10.96
CA GLY A 204 -15.13 10.41 -12.10
C GLY A 204 -15.96 9.14 -12.03
N SER A 205 -16.14 8.56 -10.83
CA SER A 205 -16.98 7.38 -10.64
C SER A 205 -18.47 7.64 -10.83
N LEU A 206 -18.92 8.90 -10.66
CA LEU A 206 -20.30 9.33 -10.93
C LEU A 206 -20.57 9.52 -12.42
N VAL A 207 -19.54 9.61 -13.26
CA VAL A 207 -19.66 9.79 -14.70
C VAL A 207 -19.23 8.48 -15.35
N GLU A 208 -20.21 7.67 -15.74
CA GLU A 208 -20.14 6.32 -16.33
C GLU A 208 -19.41 6.24 -17.69
N SER A 209 -18.48 7.15 -17.96
CA SER A 209 -17.73 7.24 -19.20
C SER A 209 -16.36 6.58 -19.04
N ARG A 210 -16.05 5.62 -19.93
CA ARG A 210 -14.76 4.91 -20.08
C ARG A 210 -13.54 5.82 -20.38
N ASN A 211 -13.69 7.13 -20.29
CA ASN A 211 -12.63 8.08 -20.59
C ASN A 211 -12.07 8.64 -19.28
N ALA A 212 -10.98 8.03 -18.78
CA ALA A 212 -10.24 8.46 -17.59
C ALA A 212 -9.59 9.86 -17.72
N LEU A 213 -9.67 10.49 -18.89
CA LEU A 213 -8.97 11.74 -19.26
C LEU A 213 -9.31 12.95 -18.36
N PRO A 214 -10.58 13.30 -18.05
CA PRO A 214 -10.92 14.38 -17.12
C PRO A 214 -10.49 14.11 -15.67
N VAL A 215 -10.46 12.85 -15.22
CA VAL A 215 -9.97 12.47 -13.88
C VAL A 215 -8.46 12.70 -13.80
N PHE A 216 -7.70 12.28 -14.83
CA PHE A 216 -6.28 12.61 -14.95
C PHE A 216 -6.01 14.12 -15.03
N LEU A 217 -6.88 14.89 -15.70
CA LEU A 217 -6.79 16.35 -15.76
C LEU A 217 -7.02 16.98 -14.38
N GLY A 218 -7.96 16.46 -13.59
CA GLY A 218 -8.21 16.88 -12.21
C GLY A 218 -7.03 16.59 -11.28
N VAL A 219 -6.43 15.40 -11.39
CA VAL A 219 -5.19 15.02 -10.68
C VAL A 219 -4.02 15.91 -11.08
N ALA A 220 -3.89 16.25 -12.37
CA ALA A 220 -2.87 17.16 -12.87
C ALA A 220 -3.06 18.58 -12.33
N VAL A 221 -4.28 19.12 -12.33
CA VAL A 221 -4.60 20.46 -11.79
C VAL A 221 -4.38 20.52 -10.28
N ALA A 222 -4.79 19.49 -9.54
CA ALA A 222 -4.51 19.36 -8.11
C ALA A 222 -3.00 19.30 -7.85
N GLY A 223 -2.26 18.53 -8.64
CA GLY A 223 -0.81 18.45 -8.62
C GLY A 223 -0.16 19.81 -8.86
N VAL A 224 -0.65 20.56 -9.84
CA VAL A 224 -0.22 21.93 -10.14
C VAL A 224 -0.47 22.87 -8.96
N LEU A 225 -1.60 22.76 -8.28
CA LEU A 225 -1.93 23.59 -7.10
C LEU A 225 -1.07 23.22 -5.88
N ALA A 226 -0.81 21.94 -5.65
CA ALA A 226 0.04 21.46 -4.56
C ALA A 226 1.52 21.82 -4.78
N VAL A 227 1.97 21.76 -6.02
CA VAL A 227 3.27 22.26 -6.45
C VAL A 227 3.33 23.79 -6.35
N THR A 228 2.23 24.50 -6.65
CA THR A 228 2.13 25.94 -6.40
C THR A 228 2.24 26.24 -4.91
N ALA A 229 1.63 25.44 -4.03
CA ALA A 229 1.76 25.57 -2.58
C ALA A 229 3.19 25.24 -2.09
N LEU A 230 3.86 24.25 -2.69
CA LEU A 230 5.27 23.92 -2.46
C LEU A 230 6.19 25.11 -2.79
N PHE A 231 5.98 25.75 -3.94
CA PHE A 231 6.78 26.89 -4.40
C PHE A 231 6.46 28.19 -3.67
N VAL A 232 5.19 28.44 -3.33
CA VAL A 232 4.78 29.55 -2.46
C VAL A 232 5.35 29.33 -1.05
N GLY A 233 5.34 28.10 -0.53
CA GLY A 233 5.98 27.72 0.73
C GLY A 233 7.49 27.94 0.71
N LEU A 234 8.17 27.57 -0.38
CA LEU A 234 9.60 27.87 -0.59
C LEU A 234 9.87 29.38 -0.68
N ALA A 235 9.00 30.15 -1.33
CA ALA A 235 9.11 31.60 -1.42
C ALA A 235 8.89 32.30 -0.06
N VAL A 236 7.96 31.78 0.75
CA VAL A 236 7.71 32.23 2.13
C VAL A 236 8.86 31.82 3.06
N ALA A 237 9.41 30.61 2.90
CA ALA A 237 10.60 30.13 3.62
C ALA A 237 11.84 30.94 3.27
N HIS A 238 12.00 31.33 2.01
CA HIS A 238 13.07 32.20 1.55
C HIS A 238 12.93 33.64 2.08
N ARG A 239 11.69 34.10 2.31
CA ARG A 239 11.40 35.39 2.98
C ARG A 239 11.66 35.35 4.48
N THR A 240 11.35 34.24 5.13
CA THR A 240 11.45 34.07 6.59
C THR A 240 12.83 33.58 7.05
N GLY A 241 13.61 32.96 6.16
CA GLY A 241 14.95 32.44 6.44
C GLY A 241 16.10 33.45 6.28
N ARG A 242 15.81 34.75 6.09
CA ARG A 242 16.86 35.77 5.92
C ARG A 242 17.56 36.17 7.23
N ASP A 243 17.06 35.78 8.40
CA ASP A 243 17.58 36.23 9.69
C ASP A 243 17.99 35.09 10.63
N VAL A 244 18.85 34.18 10.19
CA VAL A 244 19.62 33.34 11.13
C VAL A 244 21.09 33.78 11.08
N PRO A 245 21.58 34.51 12.10
CA PRO A 245 22.99 34.86 12.20
C PRO A 245 23.84 33.59 12.11
N ALA A 246 24.82 33.59 11.19
CA ALA A 246 25.71 32.44 10.96
C ALA A 246 26.57 32.05 12.19
N SER A 247 26.53 32.85 13.26
CA SER A 247 27.42 32.79 14.42
C SER A 247 26.75 32.38 15.73
N SER A 248 25.44 32.11 15.78
CA SER A 248 24.80 31.71 17.04
C SER A 248 25.21 30.30 17.45
N PRO A 249 25.89 30.10 18.60
CA PRO A 249 26.28 28.77 19.05
C PRO A 249 25.05 27.93 19.39
N VAL A 250 25.01 26.68 18.90
CA VAL A 250 23.97 25.72 19.30
C VAL A 250 24.28 25.27 20.72
N PRO A 251 23.36 25.43 21.70
CA PRO A 251 23.59 24.96 23.05
C PRO A 251 23.84 23.45 23.08
N ALA A 252 24.91 22.99 23.73
CA ALA A 252 25.30 21.57 23.79
C ALA A 252 24.18 20.65 24.33
N GLY A 253 23.33 21.16 25.24
CA GLY A 253 22.16 20.46 25.74
C GLY A 253 21.13 20.12 24.65
N ARG A 254 20.92 21.01 23.66
CA ARG A 254 20.01 20.74 22.53
C ARG A 254 20.55 19.66 21.62
N LEU A 255 21.87 19.63 21.38
CA LEU A 255 22.50 18.58 20.57
C LEU A 255 22.32 17.21 21.21
N ARG A 256 22.47 17.12 22.54
CA ARG A 256 22.23 15.86 23.28
C ARG A 256 20.78 15.39 23.14
N VAL A 257 19.81 16.28 23.36
CA VAL A 257 18.38 15.96 23.20
C VAL A 257 18.07 15.48 21.79
N VAL A 258 18.56 16.18 20.77
CA VAL A 258 18.36 15.77 19.37
C VAL A 258 19.01 14.43 19.07
N GLY A 259 20.22 14.19 19.57
CA GLY A 259 20.89 12.90 19.44
C GLY A 259 20.08 11.76 20.06
N VAL A 260 19.52 11.96 21.25
CA VAL A 260 18.64 10.98 21.91
C VAL A 260 17.35 10.78 21.11
N VAL A 261 16.70 11.84 20.64
CA VAL A 261 15.49 11.75 19.81
C VAL A 261 15.77 10.98 18.52
N LEU A 262 16.87 11.27 17.83
CA LEU A 262 17.26 10.53 16.63
C LEU A 262 17.50 9.06 16.92
N LEU A 263 18.20 8.73 18.01
CA LEU A 263 18.41 7.35 18.43
C LEU A 263 17.08 6.64 18.70
N LEU A 264 16.16 7.28 19.42
CA LEU A 264 14.83 6.75 19.71
C LEU A 264 14.01 6.53 18.42
N VAL A 265 14.05 7.48 17.49
CA VAL A 265 13.36 7.36 16.19
C VAL A 265 13.94 6.21 15.37
N VAL A 266 15.27 6.10 15.28
CA VAL A 266 15.93 5.00 14.56
C VAL A 266 15.58 3.66 15.20
N ALA A 267 15.62 3.55 16.53
CA ALA A 267 15.24 2.35 17.26
C ALA A 267 13.76 1.99 17.02
N ALA A 268 12.87 2.98 17.03
CA ALA A 268 11.44 2.77 16.79
C ALA A 268 11.15 2.35 15.34
N VAL A 269 11.84 2.93 14.34
CA VAL A 269 11.73 2.51 12.93
C VAL A 269 12.26 1.09 12.76
N ALA A 270 13.40 0.76 13.37
CA ALA A 270 13.94 -0.60 13.35
C ALA A 270 13.00 -1.60 14.04
N GLY A 271 12.40 -1.22 15.17
CA GLY A 271 11.40 -2.03 15.87
C GLY A 271 10.12 -2.23 15.06
N ALA A 272 9.60 -1.17 14.43
CA ALA A 272 8.46 -1.26 13.52
C ALA A 272 8.79 -2.15 12.31
N GLY A 273 9.97 -1.99 11.72
CA GLY A 273 10.45 -2.85 10.64
C GLY A 273 10.58 -4.31 11.07
N ALA A 274 11.11 -4.57 12.27
CA ALA A 274 11.19 -5.92 12.83
C ALA A 274 9.80 -6.52 12.99
N VAL A 275 8.86 -5.85 13.67
CA VAL A 275 7.45 -6.29 13.83
C VAL A 275 6.82 -6.68 12.48
N ARG A 276 7.07 -5.88 11.45
CA ARG A 276 6.50 -6.12 10.11
C ARG A 276 7.14 -7.28 9.37
N VAL A 277 8.44 -7.49 9.56
CA VAL A 277 9.20 -8.55 8.88
C VAL A 277 9.14 -9.88 9.64
N THR A 278 8.94 -9.85 10.96
CA THR A 278 8.77 -11.02 11.83
C THR A 278 7.30 -11.37 12.08
N ASP A 279 6.39 -10.73 11.33
CA ASP A 279 4.95 -10.99 11.27
C ASP A 279 4.23 -11.22 12.62
N THR A 280 4.45 -10.34 13.61
CA THR A 280 3.78 -10.49 14.90
C THR A 280 2.37 -9.93 14.85
N ARG A 281 1.43 -10.66 14.25
CA ARG A 281 0.00 -10.36 14.38
C ARG A 281 -0.49 -10.69 15.79
N PRO A 282 -1.45 -9.94 16.32
CA PRO A 282 -2.40 -10.46 17.30
C PRO A 282 -3.44 -11.33 16.58
N THR A 283 -3.03 -12.40 15.91
CA THR A 283 -3.94 -13.47 15.41
C THR A 283 -4.11 -14.59 16.44
N ASP A 284 -3.34 -14.55 17.53
CA ASP A 284 -3.50 -15.39 18.73
C ASP A 284 -4.73 -15.01 19.57
N THR A 285 -5.82 -14.53 18.95
CA THR A 285 -7.10 -14.46 19.64
C THR A 285 -7.72 -15.85 19.64
N ALA A 286 -8.04 -16.35 20.84
CA ALA A 286 -8.70 -17.63 20.97
C ALA A 286 -9.97 -17.69 20.12
N ALA A 287 -10.18 -18.81 19.42
CA ALA A 287 -11.36 -19.03 18.59
C ALA A 287 -12.66 -18.67 19.32
N ALA A 288 -13.55 -17.95 18.66
CA ALA A 288 -14.82 -17.53 19.26
C ALA A 288 -15.63 -18.77 19.67
N PRO A 289 -16.33 -18.74 20.82
CA PRO A 289 -17.17 -19.86 21.25
C PRO A 289 -18.29 -20.10 20.23
N LEU A 290 -18.61 -21.37 19.97
CA LEU A 290 -19.71 -21.73 19.08
C LEU A 290 -21.05 -21.42 19.75
N PRO A 291 -21.95 -20.65 19.10
CA PRO A 291 -23.33 -20.47 19.55
C PRO A 291 -24.10 -21.80 19.60
N ASP A 292 -25.20 -21.81 20.36
CA ASP A 292 -26.06 -23.00 20.46
C ASP A 292 -26.94 -23.21 19.21
N ASP A 293 -27.28 -22.12 18.51
CA ASP A 293 -28.08 -22.17 17.30
C ASP A 293 -27.25 -22.69 16.11
N PRO A 294 -27.80 -23.58 15.26
CA PRO A 294 -27.02 -24.27 14.22
C PRO A 294 -26.39 -23.33 13.19
N GLN A 295 -27.11 -22.29 12.79
CA GLN A 295 -26.63 -21.31 11.83
C GLN A 295 -25.48 -20.48 12.41
N GLY A 296 -25.65 -19.94 13.61
CA GLY A 296 -24.60 -19.23 14.33
C GLY A 296 -23.38 -20.10 14.61
N ALA A 297 -23.59 -21.40 14.91
CA ALA A 297 -22.51 -22.38 15.06
C ALA A 297 -21.72 -22.57 13.76
N TYR A 298 -22.41 -22.76 12.62
CA TYR A 298 -21.78 -22.88 11.32
C TYR A 298 -20.99 -21.62 10.95
N HIS A 299 -21.65 -20.46 10.99
CA HIS A 299 -21.06 -19.17 10.67
C HIS A 299 -19.81 -18.91 11.53
N THR A 300 -19.92 -19.10 12.85
CA THR A 300 -18.80 -18.89 13.78
C THR A 300 -17.66 -19.88 13.52
N ALA A 301 -17.95 -21.15 13.26
CA ALA A 301 -16.93 -22.15 12.94
C ALA A 301 -16.21 -21.82 11.63
N LEU A 302 -16.92 -21.38 10.60
CA LEU A 302 -16.30 -20.99 9.33
C LEU A 302 -15.39 -19.78 9.52
N VAL A 303 -15.86 -18.73 10.21
CA VAL A 303 -15.05 -17.54 10.53
C VAL A 303 -13.80 -17.91 11.35
N ASN A 304 -13.92 -18.81 12.34
CA ASN A 304 -12.77 -19.30 13.10
C ASN A 304 -11.78 -20.06 12.20
N THR A 305 -12.29 -20.85 11.24
CA THR A 305 -11.46 -21.59 10.27
C THR A 305 -10.70 -20.62 9.36
N GLU A 306 -11.40 -19.61 8.84
CA GLU A 306 -10.82 -18.60 7.95
C GLU A 306 -9.76 -17.73 8.64
N ARG A 307 -9.91 -17.51 9.95
CA ARG A 307 -8.94 -16.79 10.79
C ARG A 307 -7.72 -17.63 11.14
N ALA A 308 -7.85 -18.95 11.19
CA ALA A 308 -6.76 -19.87 11.48
C ALA A 308 -5.85 -20.08 10.26
N ASP A 309 -4.62 -20.52 10.52
CA ASP A 309 -3.77 -21.09 9.48
C ASP A 309 -4.37 -22.43 9.05
N HIS A 310 -4.71 -22.57 7.77
CA HIS A 310 -5.45 -23.73 7.31
C HIS A 310 -5.18 -24.10 5.86
N ARG A 311 -5.38 -25.38 5.58
CA ARG A 311 -5.40 -25.95 4.26
C ARG A 311 -6.85 -26.21 3.88
N TYR A 312 -7.25 -25.68 2.75
CA TYR A 312 -8.57 -25.87 2.15
C TYR A 312 -8.44 -26.73 0.90
N ARG A 313 -9.14 -27.87 0.87
CA ARG A 313 -9.18 -28.77 -0.28
C ARG A 313 -10.62 -28.88 -0.75
N VAL A 314 -10.83 -28.65 -2.05
CA VAL A 314 -12.12 -28.90 -2.71
C VAL A 314 -11.96 -29.99 -3.75
N ALA A 315 -12.88 -30.95 -3.76
CA ALA A 315 -12.96 -32.03 -4.73
C ALA A 315 -14.36 -32.07 -5.34
N VAL A 316 -14.46 -32.05 -6.67
CA VAL A 316 -15.70 -32.23 -7.43
C VAL A 316 -15.70 -33.62 -8.05
N ASP A 317 -16.82 -34.31 -7.92
CA ASP A 317 -17.02 -35.72 -8.25
C ASP A 317 -15.93 -36.61 -7.62
N PRO A 318 -15.73 -36.56 -6.30
CA PRO A 318 -14.66 -37.29 -5.62
C PRO A 318 -14.76 -38.82 -5.80
N ASP A 319 -15.94 -39.34 -6.15
CA ASP A 319 -16.19 -40.75 -6.45
C ASP A 319 -15.79 -41.14 -7.90
N SER A 320 -15.45 -40.17 -8.75
CA SER A 320 -14.95 -40.39 -10.11
C SER A 320 -13.52 -40.95 -10.12
N ASP A 321 -13.13 -41.68 -11.17
CA ASP A 321 -11.76 -42.15 -11.39
C ASP A 321 -10.75 -40.99 -11.51
N GLU A 322 -11.21 -39.83 -11.99
CA GLU A 322 -10.41 -38.62 -12.16
C GLU A 322 -11.14 -37.38 -11.60
N PRO A 323 -11.20 -37.22 -10.26
CA PRO A 323 -11.92 -36.12 -9.65
C PRO A 323 -11.23 -34.78 -9.97
N PHE A 324 -11.98 -33.69 -10.04
CA PHE A 324 -11.36 -32.36 -10.06
C PHE A 324 -10.95 -32.01 -8.63
N VAL A 325 -9.69 -31.66 -8.39
CA VAL A 325 -9.20 -31.36 -7.05
C VAL A 325 -8.40 -30.06 -7.05
N PHE A 326 -8.76 -29.15 -6.15
CA PHE A 326 -8.02 -27.92 -5.92
C PHE A 326 -7.64 -27.79 -4.45
N VAL A 327 -6.37 -27.51 -4.16
CA VAL A 327 -5.88 -27.37 -2.79
C VAL A 327 -5.30 -25.98 -2.61
N ARG A 328 -5.68 -25.32 -1.53
CA ARG A 328 -5.16 -24.03 -1.06
C ARG A 328 -4.57 -24.22 0.33
N TRP A 329 -3.49 -23.52 0.60
CA TRP A 329 -2.93 -23.37 1.93
C TRP A 329 -2.86 -21.88 2.23
N ILE A 330 -3.46 -21.47 3.33
CA ILE A 330 -3.57 -20.09 3.77
C ILE A 330 -2.94 -20.03 5.16
N ASP A 331 -1.77 -19.42 5.20
CA ASP A 331 -1.01 -19.17 6.42
C ASP A 331 -1.19 -17.68 6.75
N ARG A 332 -2.07 -17.43 7.72
CA ARG A 332 -2.45 -16.12 8.24
C ARG A 332 -1.35 -15.55 9.13
N THR A 333 -0.58 -16.40 9.79
CA THR A 333 0.53 -16.06 10.67
C THR A 333 1.70 -15.50 9.88
N ASP A 334 2.18 -16.19 8.85
CA ASP A 334 3.32 -15.76 8.02
C ASP A 334 2.90 -15.04 6.72
N ARG A 335 1.59 -14.87 6.51
CA ARG A 335 1.00 -14.26 5.31
C ARG A 335 1.49 -14.93 4.05
N GLN A 336 1.39 -16.25 4.04
CA GLN A 336 1.75 -17.06 2.91
C GLN A 336 0.52 -17.75 2.34
N TYR A 337 0.47 -17.81 1.03
CA TYR A 337 -0.58 -18.44 0.27
C TYR A 337 0.05 -19.40 -0.71
N ARG A 338 -0.50 -20.60 -0.80
CA ARG A 338 -0.17 -21.55 -1.84
C ARG A 338 -1.46 -22.13 -2.41
N ALA A 339 -1.46 -22.38 -3.71
CA ALA A 339 -2.52 -23.17 -4.32
C ALA A 339 -1.98 -24.13 -5.37
N GLU A 340 -2.62 -25.27 -5.53
CA GLU A 340 -2.19 -26.32 -6.43
C GLU A 340 -3.41 -27.02 -7.03
N PRO A 341 -3.63 -26.93 -8.36
CA PRO A 341 -4.57 -27.79 -9.04
C PRO A 341 -4.00 -29.22 -9.09
N ARG A 342 -4.86 -30.23 -8.92
CA ARG A 342 -4.52 -31.65 -8.99
C ARG A 342 -5.53 -32.41 -9.84
N ARG A 343 -5.12 -33.58 -10.33
CA ARG A 343 -5.97 -34.50 -11.10
C ARG A 343 -6.52 -33.80 -12.35
N ARG A 344 -7.85 -33.75 -12.53
CA ARG A 344 -8.49 -33.11 -13.68
C ARG A 344 -8.39 -31.57 -13.65
N ALA A 345 -8.06 -30.98 -12.50
CA ALA A 345 -7.83 -29.54 -12.40
C ALA A 345 -6.54 -29.16 -13.14
N THR A 346 -6.63 -28.14 -13.99
CA THR A 346 -5.50 -27.62 -14.76
C THR A 346 -5.08 -26.25 -14.22
N GLY A 347 -3.81 -25.89 -14.41
CA GLY A 347 -3.27 -24.60 -14.00
C GLY A 347 -1.88 -24.70 -13.38
N THR A 348 -1.20 -23.56 -13.24
CA THR A 348 0.12 -23.50 -12.61
C THR A 348 -0.04 -23.39 -11.10
N PRO A 349 0.74 -24.15 -10.29
CA PRO A 349 0.76 -23.96 -8.84
C PRO A 349 1.10 -22.52 -8.48
N MET A 350 0.36 -21.96 -7.54
CA MET A 350 0.45 -20.57 -7.14
C MET A 350 1.11 -20.45 -5.78
N TYR A 351 1.86 -19.36 -5.60
CA TYR A 351 2.46 -18.96 -4.33
C TYR A 351 2.41 -17.45 -4.22
N ALA A 352 2.06 -16.95 -3.05
CA ALA A 352 2.16 -15.54 -2.73
C ALA A 352 2.55 -15.36 -1.27
N ASP A 353 3.34 -14.34 -0.99
CA ASP A 353 3.59 -13.86 0.37
C ASP A 353 3.40 -12.33 0.43
N SER A 354 3.68 -11.70 1.56
CA SER A 354 3.60 -10.24 1.72
C SER A 354 4.49 -9.44 0.74
N GLY A 355 5.49 -10.08 0.13
CA GLY A 355 6.43 -9.46 -0.81
C GLY A 355 6.44 -10.05 -2.21
N THR A 356 5.79 -11.18 -2.43
CA THR A 356 6.01 -12.04 -3.59
C THR A 356 4.69 -12.54 -4.16
N GLU A 357 4.65 -12.70 -5.49
CA GLU A 357 3.55 -13.35 -6.18
C GLU A 357 4.07 -14.21 -7.34
N SER A 358 3.56 -15.43 -7.49
CA SER A 358 3.95 -16.34 -8.57
C SER A 358 2.95 -17.47 -8.83
N PRO A 359 2.42 -17.62 -10.06
CA PRO A 359 2.50 -16.65 -11.15
C PRO A 359 1.76 -15.36 -10.77
N PRO A 360 2.18 -14.20 -11.31
CA PRO A 360 1.50 -12.94 -11.01
C PRO A 360 0.12 -12.88 -11.68
N LEU A 361 -0.88 -12.40 -10.94
CA LEU A 361 -2.18 -12.05 -11.53
C LEU A 361 -2.11 -10.73 -12.30
N ARG A 362 -2.88 -10.65 -13.38
CA ARG A 362 -3.09 -9.40 -14.12
C ARG A 362 -3.77 -8.36 -13.22
N GLY A 363 -3.40 -7.09 -13.39
CA GLY A 363 -4.06 -5.93 -12.78
C GLY A 363 -3.34 -5.32 -11.57
N PHE A 364 -2.42 -6.04 -10.93
CA PHE A 364 -1.54 -5.48 -9.87
C PHE A 364 -0.11 -5.18 -10.35
N ASP A 365 0.14 -5.37 -11.65
CA ASP A 365 1.41 -5.12 -12.33
C ASP A 365 1.96 -3.72 -12.06
N LEU A 366 1.07 -2.73 -11.92
CA LEU A 366 1.42 -1.34 -11.65
C LEU A 366 2.19 -1.16 -10.32
N PHE A 367 1.94 -2.01 -9.32
CA PHE A 367 2.60 -1.92 -8.01
C PHE A 367 3.84 -2.82 -7.92
N SER A 368 4.21 -3.49 -9.00
CA SER A 368 5.39 -4.33 -9.03
C SER A 368 6.68 -3.52 -8.81
N LEU A 369 7.55 -3.99 -7.93
CA LEU A 369 8.92 -3.48 -7.77
C LEU A 369 9.94 -4.23 -8.64
N GLY A 370 9.47 -5.11 -9.52
CA GLY A 370 10.29 -5.91 -10.42
C GLY A 370 9.73 -7.31 -10.61
N GLY A 371 10.24 -8.01 -11.62
CA GLY A 371 9.90 -9.39 -11.89
C GLY A 371 11.09 -10.15 -12.45
N ARG A 372 11.05 -11.47 -12.28
CA ARG A 372 12.06 -12.39 -12.80
C ARG A 372 11.41 -13.71 -13.20
N THR A 373 12.01 -14.42 -14.15
CA THR A 373 11.68 -15.82 -14.43
C THR A 373 12.60 -16.73 -13.64
N VAL A 374 12.08 -17.90 -13.23
CA VAL A 374 12.78 -18.82 -12.33
C VAL A 374 12.47 -20.26 -12.73
N GLY A 375 13.49 -21.12 -12.66
CA GLY A 375 13.36 -22.53 -12.95
C GLY A 375 13.25 -22.87 -14.44
N PRO A 376 13.21 -24.17 -14.78
CA PRO A 376 13.18 -24.64 -16.17
C PRO A 376 11.84 -24.38 -16.87
N ASP A 377 10.77 -24.12 -16.12
CA ASP A 377 9.41 -23.87 -16.65
C ASP A 377 9.14 -22.36 -16.89
N ASP A 378 10.17 -21.52 -16.87
CA ASP A 378 10.09 -20.05 -17.01
C ASP A 378 9.04 -19.40 -16.10
N ARG A 379 8.93 -19.91 -14.86
CA ARG A 379 7.95 -19.45 -13.88
C ARG A 379 8.19 -17.98 -13.56
N THR A 380 7.19 -17.14 -13.81
CA THR A 380 7.28 -15.72 -13.47
C THR A 380 7.07 -15.51 -11.98
N VAL A 381 7.99 -14.77 -11.35
CA VAL A 381 7.93 -14.30 -9.97
C VAL A 381 7.99 -12.79 -9.96
N ARG A 382 7.16 -12.17 -9.12
CA ARG A 382 7.03 -10.71 -9.02
C ARG A 382 7.18 -10.23 -7.59
N ALA A 383 7.81 -9.07 -7.44
CA ALA A 383 7.83 -8.32 -6.18
C ALA A 383 6.55 -7.51 -6.03
N SER A 384 5.55 -8.05 -5.34
CA SER A 384 4.23 -7.45 -5.12
C SER A 384 3.62 -7.96 -3.80
N PRO A 385 2.67 -7.23 -3.16
CA PRO A 385 2.02 -7.68 -1.94
C PRO A 385 0.95 -8.76 -2.24
N GLY A 386 1.38 -9.90 -2.79
CA GLY A 386 0.51 -10.91 -3.37
C GLY A 386 -0.47 -11.52 -2.36
N TYR A 387 -0.02 -11.76 -1.13
CA TYR A 387 -0.85 -12.39 -0.10
C TYR A 387 -2.18 -11.66 0.16
N ALA A 388 -2.15 -10.32 0.22
CA ALA A 388 -3.37 -9.54 0.46
C ALA A 388 -4.46 -9.84 -0.58
N ARG A 389 -4.06 -10.12 -1.83
CA ARG A 389 -4.97 -10.43 -2.93
C ARG A 389 -5.52 -11.85 -2.88
N TRP A 390 -4.68 -12.83 -2.58
CA TRP A 390 -5.06 -14.25 -2.63
C TRP A 390 -5.77 -14.74 -1.36
N SER A 391 -5.52 -14.08 -0.23
CA SER A 391 -6.03 -14.49 1.08
C SER A 391 -7.40 -13.91 1.43
N ALA A 392 -7.88 -12.94 0.64
CA ALA A 392 -9.11 -12.20 0.94
C ALA A 392 -10.38 -13.03 0.67
N GLU A 393 -10.39 -13.94 -0.31
CA GLU A 393 -11.63 -14.62 -0.69
C GLU A 393 -11.38 -16.04 -1.24
N TYR A 394 -12.26 -16.99 -0.90
CA TYR A 394 -12.33 -18.28 -1.59
C TYR A 394 -12.84 -18.14 -3.05
N SER A 395 -13.36 -16.95 -3.38
CA SER A 395 -14.11 -16.55 -4.58
C SER A 395 -13.35 -16.51 -5.91
N LEU A 396 -12.06 -16.87 -5.98
CA LEU A 396 -11.31 -16.85 -7.25
C LEU A 396 -11.95 -17.73 -8.36
N LEU A 397 -12.93 -18.54 -8.00
CA LEU A 397 -13.82 -19.30 -8.89
C LEU A 397 -15.29 -19.08 -8.46
N SER A 398 -15.71 -17.82 -8.24
CA SER A 398 -17.03 -17.40 -7.70
C SER A 398 -18.24 -17.85 -8.53
N ASP A 399 -18.00 -18.45 -9.70
CA ASP A 399 -19.00 -19.17 -10.47
C ASP A 399 -18.64 -20.66 -10.39
N GLY A 400 -19.35 -21.47 -9.57
CA GLY A 400 -19.22 -22.94 -9.68
C GLY A 400 -19.13 -23.81 -8.42
N GLY A 401 -19.52 -23.37 -7.22
CA GLY A 401 -19.52 -24.26 -6.03
C GLY A 401 -18.13 -24.62 -5.48
N PHE A 402 -17.09 -23.86 -5.84
CA PHE A 402 -15.72 -24.07 -5.35
C PHE A 402 -15.39 -23.38 -4.02
N SER A 403 -16.36 -22.64 -3.48
CA SER A 403 -16.31 -22.02 -2.15
C SER A 403 -17.05 -22.92 -1.15
N PRO A 404 -16.71 -22.88 0.15
CA PRO A 404 -17.55 -23.53 1.16
C PRO A 404 -18.99 -22.98 1.12
N PRO A 405 -19.97 -23.73 1.66
CA PRO A 405 -21.35 -23.26 1.75
C PRO A 405 -21.44 -21.86 2.36
N SER A 406 -22.34 -21.03 1.84
CA SER A 406 -22.50 -19.65 2.26
C SER A 406 -22.69 -19.56 3.78
N PRO A 407 -21.96 -18.68 4.50
CA PRO A 407 -22.15 -18.46 5.93
C PRO A 407 -23.56 -17.94 6.26
N ASP A 408 -24.25 -17.35 5.30
CA ASP A 408 -25.60 -16.80 5.43
C ASP A 408 -26.70 -17.85 5.19
N ALA A 409 -26.35 -19.08 4.84
CA ALA A 409 -27.30 -20.16 4.62
C ALA A 409 -28.16 -20.41 5.87
N THR A 410 -29.48 -20.49 5.68
CA THR A 410 -30.46 -20.72 6.74
C THR A 410 -31.03 -22.12 6.65
N GLY A 411 -31.67 -22.61 7.72
CA GLY A 411 -32.34 -23.91 7.73
C GLY A 411 -31.48 -25.10 8.17
N TRP A 412 -30.27 -24.85 8.68
CA TRP A 412 -29.39 -25.88 9.24
C TRP A 412 -30.06 -26.66 10.38
N GLN A 413 -29.97 -27.99 10.32
CA GLN A 413 -30.42 -28.92 11.34
C GLN A 413 -29.24 -29.65 11.96
N VAL A 414 -29.29 -29.90 13.27
CA VAL A 414 -28.26 -30.72 13.95
C VAL A 414 -28.62 -32.19 13.78
N THR A 415 -27.76 -32.95 13.11
CA THR A 415 -27.98 -34.39 12.89
C THR A 415 -27.12 -35.27 13.78
N ALA A 416 -25.97 -34.75 14.25
CA ALA A 416 -25.20 -35.37 15.32
C ALA A 416 -24.51 -34.31 16.18
N ARG A 417 -24.43 -34.56 17.50
CA ARG A 417 -23.70 -33.71 18.44
C ARG A 417 -23.04 -34.58 19.51
N THR A 418 -21.72 -34.54 19.56
CA THR A 418 -20.88 -35.12 20.62
C THR A 418 -20.09 -34.00 21.29
N ASP A 419 -19.26 -34.32 22.28
CA ASP A 419 -18.37 -33.32 22.91
C ASP A 419 -17.29 -32.81 21.92
N GLU A 420 -16.86 -33.68 20.99
CA GLU A 420 -15.79 -33.39 20.02
C GLU A 420 -16.32 -32.87 18.68
N THR A 421 -17.53 -33.23 18.27
CA THR A 421 -18.02 -32.99 16.91
C THR A 421 -19.46 -32.51 16.89
N LEU A 422 -19.74 -31.55 16.00
CA LEU A 422 -21.09 -31.12 15.64
C LEU A 422 -21.29 -31.36 14.13
N VAL A 423 -22.35 -32.08 13.79
CA VAL A 423 -22.73 -32.32 12.38
C VAL A 423 -24.03 -31.57 12.10
N LEU A 424 -23.96 -30.71 11.10
CA LEU A 424 -25.08 -29.91 10.61
C LEU A 424 -25.49 -30.40 9.22
N GLU A 425 -26.77 -30.32 8.93
CA GLU A 425 -27.34 -30.73 7.65
C GLU A 425 -28.33 -29.70 7.14
N LEU A 426 -28.28 -29.43 5.84
CA LEU A 426 -29.24 -28.62 5.11
C LEU A 426 -29.79 -29.48 3.97
N THR A 427 -31.12 -29.59 3.84
CA THR A 427 -31.76 -30.50 2.88
C THR A 427 -32.74 -29.81 1.93
N ASP A 428 -33.17 -28.59 2.24
CA ASP A 428 -34.08 -27.83 1.39
C ASP A 428 -33.40 -27.52 0.03
N PRO A 429 -33.98 -27.95 -1.11
CA PRO A 429 -33.30 -27.83 -2.41
C PRO A 429 -32.89 -26.42 -2.81
N THR A 430 -33.74 -25.43 -2.53
CA THR A 430 -33.43 -24.03 -2.83
C THR A 430 -32.33 -23.53 -1.90
N ALA A 431 -32.45 -23.76 -0.59
CA ALA A 431 -31.43 -23.35 0.37
C ALA A 431 -30.07 -24.02 0.12
N VAL A 432 -30.06 -25.29 -0.33
CA VAL A 432 -28.85 -26.05 -0.68
C VAL A 432 -28.15 -25.43 -1.89
N LEU A 433 -28.88 -25.05 -2.93
CA LEU A 433 -28.30 -24.36 -4.09
C LEU A 433 -27.84 -22.94 -3.74
N ASP A 434 -28.64 -22.17 -3.00
CA ASP A 434 -28.29 -20.81 -2.57
C ASP A 434 -27.00 -20.82 -1.72
N ALA A 435 -26.89 -21.81 -0.82
CA ALA A 435 -25.70 -22.00 -0.02
C ALA A 435 -24.47 -22.36 -0.88
N ALA A 436 -24.61 -23.19 -1.91
CA ALA A 436 -23.50 -23.60 -2.76
C ALA A 436 -23.01 -22.50 -3.72
N TYR A 437 -23.91 -21.63 -4.19
CA TYR A 437 -23.63 -20.65 -5.24
C TYR A 437 -23.63 -19.18 -4.77
N ALA A 438 -24.00 -18.90 -3.52
CA ALA A 438 -24.04 -17.57 -2.92
C ALA A 438 -24.80 -16.53 -3.79
N ARG A 439 -25.88 -16.98 -4.44
CA ARG A 439 -26.79 -16.22 -5.30
C ARG A 439 -28.21 -16.72 -5.10
N ASP A 440 -29.18 -15.87 -5.44
CA ASP A 440 -30.57 -16.33 -5.61
C ASP A 440 -30.58 -17.39 -6.71
N SER A 441 -30.82 -18.64 -6.31
CA SER A 441 -30.78 -19.76 -7.25
C SER A 441 -32.04 -19.80 -8.11
N PRO A 442 -31.94 -20.28 -9.35
CA PRO A 442 -33.11 -20.44 -10.19
C PRO A 442 -34.09 -21.47 -9.58
N PRO A 443 -35.36 -21.46 -10.00
CA PRO A 443 -36.33 -22.45 -9.58
C PRO A 443 -35.84 -23.88 -9.87
N VAL A 444 -36.12 -24.78 -8.92
CA VAL A 444 -35.64 -26.16 -8.96
C VAL A 444 -36.82 -27.11 -9.10
N THR A 445 -36.70 -28.09 -10.01
CA THR A 445 -37.70 -29.14 -10.21
C THR A 445 -37.06 -30.54 -10.19
N ASN A 446 -37.88 -31.58 -10.09
CA ASN A 446 -37.45 -32.98 -10.21
C ASN A 446 -36.24 -33.36 -9.34
N VAL A 447 -36.18 -32.85 -8.11
CA VAL A 447 -35.07 -33.08 -7.17
C VAL A 447 -35.12 -34.51 -6.62
N THR A 448 -34.04 -35.24 -6.83
CA THR A 448 -33.84 -36.61 -6.34
C THR A 448 -32.85 -36.68 -5.18
N GLU A 449 -31.91 -35.74 -5.11
CA GLU A 449 -30.97 -35.59 -4.01
C GLU A 449 -30.72 -34.10 -3.73
N SER A 450 -30.72 -33.71 -2.46
CA SER A 450 -30.43 -32.34 -2.03
C SER A 450 -29.96 -32.35 -0.58
N ARG A 451 -28.67 -32.16 -0.37
CA ARG A 451 -28.07 -32.17 0.96
C ARG A 451 -26.74 -31.44 1.00
N ILE A 452 -26.54 -30.63 2.04
CA ILE A 452 -25.22 -30.23 2.51
C ILE A 452 -25.03 -30.78 3.91
N THR A 453 -23.92 -31.48 4.15
CA THR A 453 -23.52 -31.92 5.48
C THR A 453 -22.23 -31.21 5.88
N VAL A 454 -22.23 -30.55 7.03
CA VAL A 454 -21.04 -29.88 7.59
C VAL A 454 -20.63 -30.57 8.89
N ARG A 455 -19.35 -30.88 9.02
CA ARG A 455 -18.73 -31.40 10.25
C ARG A 455 -17.85 -30.32 10.87
N ILE A 456 -18.13 -30.00 12.12
CA ILE A 456 -17.44 -28.99 12.93
C ILE A 456 -16.72 -29.69 14.08
N ASP A 457 -15.44 -29.40 14.24
CA ASP A 457 -14.65 -29.73 15.42
C ASP A 457 -15.01 -28.75 16.54
N ARG A 458 -15.55 -29.26 17.64
CA ARG A 458 -16.01 -28.44 18.77
C ARG A 458 -14.89 -28.03 19.72
N GLU A 459 -13.80 -28.79 19.76
CA GLU A 459 -12.62 -28.47 20.58
C GLU A 459 -11.88 -27.28 19.96
N ARG A 460 -11.55 -27.40 18.67
CA ARG A 460 -10.89 -26.34 17.89
C ARG A 460 -11.85 -25.25 17.42
N ARG A 461 -13.16 -25.52 17.40
CA ARG A 461 -14.25 -24.61 17.00
C ARG A 461 -14.16 -24.19 15.52
N VAL A 462 -13.78 -25.13 14.66
CA VAL A 462 -13.55 -24.93 13.21
C VAL A 462 -14.32 -25.93 12.37
N VAL A 463 -14.59 -25.59 11.12
CA VAL A 463 -15.13 -26.54 10.13
C VAL A 463 -14.02 -27.50 9.74
N GLU A 464 -14.30 -28.80 9.72
CA GLU A 464 -13.37 -29.82 9.23
C GLU A 464 -13.73 -30.29 7.81
N ARG A 465 -15.04 -30.37 7.53
CA ARG A 465 -15.54 -30.88 6.25
C ARG A 465 -16.92 -30.30 5.94
N ALA A 466 -17.17 -29.98 4.68
CA ALA A 466 -18.51 -29.78 4.15
C ALA A 466 -18.68 -30.65 2.89
N GLU A 467 -19.81 -31.34 2.77
CA GLU A 467 -20.13 -32.19 1.63
C GLU A 467 -21.47 -31.77 1.05
N TYR A 468 -21.45 -31.41 -0.22
CA TYR A 468 -22.60 -31.01 -1.02
C TYR A 468 -22.94 -32.13 -1.99
N ARG A 469 -24.22 -32.53 -1.97
CA ARG A 469 -24.82 -33.51 -2.87
C ARG A 469 -26.11 -32.92 -3.41
N PHE A 470 -26.23 -32.85 -4.72
CA PHE A 470 -27.44 -32.36 -5.35
C PHE A 470 -27.66 -33.08 -6.67
N ALA A 471 -28.88 -33.54 -6.92
CA ALA A 471 -29.31 -34.10 -8.19
C ALA A 471 -30.75 -33.67 -8.48
N GLY A 472 -30.95 -32.88 -9.54
CA GLY A 472 -32.25 -32.35 -9.92
C GLY A 472 -32.21 -31.60 -11.24
N GLU A 473 -33.20 -30.75 -11.46
CA GLU A 473 -33.32 -29.90 -12.64
C GLU A 473 -33.40 -28.43 -12.23
N ILE A 474 -32.65 -27.58 -12.93
CA ILE A 474 -32.62 -26.13 -12.75
C ILE A 474 -33.31 -25.49 -13.96
N VAL A 475 -34.26 -24.59 -13.73
CA VAL A 475 -34.95 -23.84 -14.78
C VAL A 475 -34.22 -22.53 -15.05
N ASP A 476 -33.62 -22.37 -16.23
CA ASP A 476 -32.99 -21.10 -16.62
C ASP A 476 -34.08 -20.07 -16.95
N GLU A 477 -34.17 -19.00 -16.16
CA GLU A 477 -35.16 -17.94 -16.33
C GLU A 477 -35.04 -17.18 -17.66
N THR A 478 -33.90 -17.29 -18.34
CA THR A 478 -33.62 -16.55 -19.58
C THR A 478 -34.21 -17.24 -20.81
N ASP A 479 -34.12 -18.56 -20.84
CA ASP A 479 -34.45 -19.37 -22.03
C ASP A 479 -35.58 -20.40 -21.80
N ASP A 480 -36.18 -20.45 -20.59
CA ASP A 480 -37.17 -21.47 -20.16
C ASP A 480 -36.66 -22.93 -20.34
N GLU A 481 -35.34 -23.10 -20.46
CA GLU A 481 -34.71 -24.40 -20.61
C GLU A 481 -34.51 -25.05 -19.24
N THR A 482 -34.78 -26.35 -19.17
CA THR A 482 -34.55 -27.15 -17.98
C THR A 482 -33.23 -27.90 -18.13
N LEU A 483 -32.26 -27.60 -17.27
CA LEU A 483 -30.95 -28.22 -17.26
C LEU A 483 -30.87 -29.25 -16.13
N SER A 484 -30.53 -30.49 -16.48
CA SER A 484 -30.20 -31.49 -15.47
C SER A 484 -28.89 -31.10 -14.78
N PHE A 485 -28.94 -31.09 -13.45
CA PHE A 485 -27.84 -30.67 -12.61
C PHE A 485 -27.58 -31.74 -11.55
N ASP A 486 -26.40 -32.35 -11.63
CA ASP A 486 -25.87 -33.35 -10.70
C ASP A 486 -24.51 -32.87 -10.21
N ALA A 487 -24.35 -32.78 -8.90
CA ALA A 487 -23.15 -32.26 -8.28
C ALA A 487 -22.83 -32.97 -6.97
N HIS A 488 -21.60 -33.46 -6.88
CA HIS A 488 -21.00 -33.95 -5.64
C HIS A 488 -19.71 -33.18 -5.36
N VAL A 489 -19.73 -32.33 -4.35
CA VAL A 489 -18.58 -31.49 -3.98
C VAL A 489 -18.22 -31.71 -2.52
N VAL A 490 -16.93 -31.90 -2.26
CA VAL A 490 -16.37 -32.12 -0.93
C VAL A 490 -15.34 -31.04 -0.63
N HIS A 491 -15.57 -30.34 0.47
CA HIS A 491 -14.70 -29.34 1.07
C HIS A 491 -14.06 -29.91 2.32
N GLU A 492 -12.74 -29.86 2.43
CA GLU A 492 -11.98 -30.33 3.59
C GLU A 492 -11.07 -29.23 4.11
N PHE A 493 -11.00 -29.12 5.43
CA PHE A 493 -10.24 -28.11 6.15
C PHE A 493 -9.32 -28.78 7.17
N GLU A 494 -8.05 -28.38 7.16
CA GLU A 494 -7.03 -28.84 8.10
C GLU A 494 -6.36 -27.60 8.68
N THR A 495 -6.51 -27.36 9.98
CA THR A 495 -5.97 -26.17 10.68
C THR A 495 -4.64 -26.46 11.37
N GLY A 496 -3.87 -25.40 11.66
CA GLY A 496 -2.55 -25.52 12.30
C GLY A 496 -1.46 -25.97 11.34
N ILE A 497 -1.52 -25.48 10.10
CA ILE A 497 -0.57 -25.76 9.03
C ILE A 497 0.35 -24.56 8.79
N ASP A 498 1.59 -24.83 8.42
CA ASP A 498 2.53 -23.80 7.97
C ASP A 498 2.72 -23.87 6.45
N VAL A 499 2.93 -22.72 5.83
CA VAL A 499 3.27 -22.65 4.40
C VAL A 499 4.71 -22.19 4.22
N GLU A 500 5.49 -22.98 3.49
CA GLU A 500 6.84 -22.60 3.12
C GLU A 500 6.90 -22.04 1.70
N ARG A 501 7.83 -21.10 1.52
CA ARG A 501 8.21 -20.59 0.21
C ARG A 501 8.75 -21.72 -0.69
N PRO A 502 8.11 -22.02 -1.83
CA PRO A 502 8.56 -23.11 -2.68
C PRO A 502 9.98 -22.84 -3.21
N PRO A 503 10.89 -23.84 -3.22
CA PRO A 503 12.24 -23.69 -3.77
C PRO A 503 12.26 -23.17 -5.22
N ALA A 504 11.24 -23.53 -6.02
CA ALA A 504 11.06 -23.08 -7.40
C ALA A 504 10.87 -21.56 -7.53
N VAL A 505 10.40 -20.87 -6.48
CA VAL A 505 10.29 -19.40 -6.47
C VAL A 505 11.66 -18.77 -6.22
N GLY A 506 12.60 -19.48 -5.60
CA GLY A 506 13.96 -18.99 -5.30
C GLY A 506 14.01 -17.92 -4.20
N ALA A 507 15.20 -17.42 -3.89
CA ALA A 507 15.42 -16.43 -2.84
C ALA A 507 14.72 -15.08 -3.12
N ARG A 508 14.39 -14.35 -2.06
CA ARG A 508 13.78 -13.00 -2.14
C ARG A 508 14.76 -11.99 -2.74
N SER A 509 14.29 -11.21 -3.70
CA SER A 509 14.93 -9.99 -4.19
C SER A 509 14.74 -8.82 -3.23
N ALA A 510 15.46 -7.72 -3.44
CA ALA A 510 15.30 -6.50 -2.65
C ALA A 510 13.89 -5.90 -2.76
N GLY A 511 13.25 -6.01 -3.93
CA GLY A 511 11.87 -5.55 -4.13
C GLY A 511 10.86 -6.37 -3.32
N GLU A 512 11.08 -7.69 -3.24
CA GLU A 512 10.23 -8.58 -2.43
C GLU A 512 10.36 -8.22 -0.94
N TRP A 513 11.57 -8.02 -0.43
CA TRP A 513 11.78 -7.54 0.94
C TRP A 513 11.17 -6.17 1.21
N LEU A 514 11.25 -5.25 0.25
CA LEU A 514 10.66 -3.92 0.39
C LEU A 514 9.13 -4.00 0.48
N TRP A 515 8.51 -4.88 -0.31
CA TRP A 515 7.08 -5.14 -0.17
C TRP A 515 6.72 -5.85 1.13
N THR A 516 7.50 -6.83 1.59
CA THR A 516 7.29 -7.44 2.93
C THR A 516 7.27 -6.37 4.03
N LEU A 517 8.18 -5.38 3.95
CA LEU A 517 8.25 -4.28 4.92
C LEU A 517 7.04 -3.33 4.83
N PHE A 518 6.49 -3.08 3.64
CA PHE A 518 5.44 -2.07 3.46
C PHE A 518 4.01 -2.64 3.44
N ALA A 519 3.84 -3.87 2.99
CA ALA A 519 2.56 -4.54 2.87
C ALA A 519 1.97 -4.95 4.23
N TYR A 520 2.84 -5.07 5.25
CA TYR A 520 2.39 -5.43 6.59
C TYR A 520 1.31 -4.49 7.09
#